data_AF-A0A3D3E7U9-F1
#
_entry.id   AF-A0A3D3E7U9-F1
#
_cell.length_a   1.000
_cell.length_b   1.000
_cell.length_c   1.000
_cell.angle_alpha   90.00
_cell.angle_beta   90.00
_cell.angle_gamma   90.00
#
_symmetry.space_group_name_H-M   'P 1'
#
loop_
_entity.id
_entity.type
_entity.pdbx_description
1 polymer ?
#
loop_
_entity_poly.entity_id
_entity_poly.type
_entity_poly.pdbx_seq_one_letter_code
_entity_poly.pdbx_strand_id
1 'polypeptide(L)'
;MKSAVYVGNIRHRRFEPVRHGLSYSLFMMYLDLDELPRLLKKRWFFSKGKFNLSSFNRSDYLNPEILDLKIAVIDRISSELGHMANEISSVRMLTNVRYYGYCINPVTFYYCFNSDDELLTIVAEITNTPWDERFSYVLPVARHFSDAHKTITHLLKGSGVNGKNKHEFKFKKIFHVSPFNPMNMDYRWVFSEPALEKSDRMAVHM
;
A
#
# COMPACT_ATOMS: atom_id res chain seq x y z
N MET A 1 4.87 -12.10 -15.47
CA MET A 1 5.42 -10.87 -14.86
C MET A 1 4.25 -10.18 -14.20
N LYS A 2 4.31 -9.96 -12.89
CA LYS A 2 3.20 -9.41 -12.08
C LYS A 2 3.36 -7.92 -11.79
N SER A 3 4.54 -7.36 -12.08
CA SER A 3 4.81 -5.94 -11.93
C SER A 3 4.24 -5.10 -13.10
N ALA A 4 3.71 -3.92 -12.79
CA ALA A 4 3.09 -2.99 -13.73
C ALA A 4 3.21 -1.52 -13.29
N VAL A 5 2.79 -0.59 -14.15
CA VAL A 5 2.62 0.83 -13.81
C VAL A 5 1.12 1.13 -13.81
N TYR A 6 0.60 1.58 -12.68
CA TYR A 6 -0.78 2.05 -12.59
C TYR A 6 -0.81 3.55 -12.86
N VAL A 7 -1.71 3.98 -13.74
CA VAL A 7 -1.94 5.39 -14.06
C VAL A 7 -3.39 5.72 -13.76
N GLY A 8 -3.62 6.85 -13.10
CA GLY A 8 -4.96 7.22 -12.65
C GLY A 8 -5.03 8.66 -12.18
N ASN A 9 -6.03 8.96 -11.36
CA ASN A 9 -6.24 10.27 -10.79
C ASN A 9 -6.37 10.15 -9.28
N ILE A 10 -5.72 11.06 -8.55
CA ILE A 10 -5.98 11.30 -7.14
C ILE A 10 -7.00 12.40 -7.00
N ARG A 11 -7.83 12.26 -5.97
CA ARG A 11 -8.76 13.29 -5.56
C ARG A 11 -8.70 13.47 -4.04
N HIS A 12 -8.29 14.65 -3.61
CA HIS A 12 -8.38 15.07 -2.22
C HIS A 12 -9.60 15.97 -2.06
N ARG A 13 -10.43 15.69 -1.05
CA ARG A 13 -11.60 16.52 -0.73
C ARG A 13 -11.73 16.67 0.77
N ARG A 14 -11.86 17.91 1.21
CA ARG A 14 -12.24 18.28 2.57
C ARG A 14 -13.58 18.99 2.51
N PHE A 15 -14.52 18.60 3.35
CA PHE A 15 -15.84 19.22 3.40
C PHE A 15 -15.94 20.30 4.47
N GLU A 16 -15.22 20.15 5.58
CA GLU A 16 -15.21 21.07 6.72
C GLU A 16 -13.78 21.41 7.17
N PRO A 17 -13.55 22.59 7.78
CA PRO A 17 -14.51 23.68 7.97
C PRO A 17 -14.79 24.44 6.65
N VAL A 18 -13.84 24.42 5.72
CA VAL A 18 -13.97 25.01 4.39
C VAL A 18 -13.91 23.91 3.35
N ARG A 19 -14.86 23.92 2.41
CA ARG A 19 -14.88 22.97 1.29
C ARG A 19 -13.68 23.22 0.39
N HIS A 20 -12.77 22.25 0.33
CA HIS A 20 -11.59 22.27 -0.52
C HIS A 20 -11.51 20.98 -1.31
N GLY A 21 -11.09 21.06 -2.58
CA GLY A 21 -10.99 19.90 -3.44
C GLY A 21 -9.86 20.08 -4.44
N LEU A 22 -8.98 19.09 -4.50
CA LEU A 22 -7.87 19.04 -5.45
C LEU A 22 -7.96 17.70 -6.20
N SER A 23 -7.71 17.72 -7.51
CA SER A 23 -7.60 16.51 -8.30
C SER A 23 -6.48 16.65 -9.31
N TYR A 24 -5.66 15.62 -9.42
CA TYR A 24 -4.52 15.59 -10.34
C TYR A 24 -4.26 14.15 -10.78
N SER A 25 -3.65 14.02 -11.95
CA SER A 25 -3.21 12.71 -12.45
C SER A 25 -2.00 12.23 -11.66
N LEU A 26 -1.96 10.93 -11.40
CA LEU A 26 -0.83 10.27 -10.78
C LEU A 26 -0.52 8.97 -11.53
N PHE A 27 0.72 8.50 -11.36
CA PHE A 27 1.06 7.11 -11.58
C PHE A 27 1.69 6.53 -10.31
N MET A 28 1.59 5.22 -10.15
CA MET A 28 2.28 4.45 -9.10
C MET A 28 2.87 3.18 -9.69
N MET A 29 4.01 2.76 -9.16
CA MET A 29 4.65 1.50 -9.49
C MET A 29 3.98 0.37 -8.70
N TYR A 30 3.48 -0.64 -9.41
CA TYR A 30 3.03 -1.90 -8.81
C TYR A 30 4.12 -2.94 -9.02
N LEU A 31 4.84 -3.31 -7.97
CA LEU A 31 6.04 -4.13 -8.05
C LEU A 31 5.82 -5.41 -7.26
N ASP A 32 6.02 -6.54 -7.91
CA ASP A 32 6.17 -7.81 -7.21
C ASP A 32 7.58 -7.86 -6.61
N LEU A 33 7.66 -8.04 -5.29
CA LEU A 33 8.93 -8.02 -4.57
C LEU A 33 9.85 -9.18 -4.97
N ASP A 34 9.29 -10.32 -5.39
CA ASP A 34 10.07 -11.46 -5.87
C ASP A 34 10.68 -11.19 -7.27
N GLU A 35 10.05 -10.30 -8.06
CA GLU A 35 10.55 -9.87 -9.37
C GLU A 35 11.56 -8.72 -9.27
N LEU A 36 11.56 -7.99 -8.16
CA LEU A 36 12.32 -6.75 -7.97
C LEU A 36 13.82 -6.90 -8.28
N PRO A 37 14.56 -7.93 -7.79
CA PRO A 37 15.97 -8.10 -8.12
C PRO A 37 16.24 -8.23 -9.63
N ARG A 38 15.31 -8.84 -10.38
CA ARG A 38 15.42 -9.01 -11.83
C ARG A 38 15.09 -7.71 -12.58
N LEU A 39 14.11 -6.95 -12.10
CA LEU A 39 13.72 -5.66 -12.68
C LEU A 39 14.82 -4.61 -12.53
N LEU A 40 15.42 -4.53 -11.34
CA LEU A 40 16.53 -3.60 -11.04
C LEU A 40 17.80 -3.92 -11.85
N LYS A 41 18.03 -5.19 -12.21
CA LYS A 41 19.17 -5.58 -13.06
C LYS A 41 18.98 -5.25 -14.55
N LYS A 42 17.73 -5.20 -15.04
CA LYS A 42 17.41 -5.10 -16.48
C LYS A 42 17.25 -3.67 -17.01
N ARG A 43 16.99 -2.69 -16.16
CA ARG A 43 16.61 -1.33 -16.58
C ARG A 43 17.64 -0.33 -16.05
N TRP A 44 18.41 0.29 -16.95
CA TRP A 44 19.44 1.28 -16.59
C TRP A 44 18.86 2.47 -15.81
N PHE A 45 17.55 2.77 -15.93
CA PHE A 45 16.86 3.80 -15.15
C PHE A 45 16.34 3.32 -13.78
N PHE A 46 16.68 2.11 -13.31
CA PHE A 46 16.24 1.53 -12.03
C PHE A 46 17.46 0.98 -11.29
N SER A 47 18.28 1.86 -10.73
CA SER A 47 19.44 1.44 -9.92
C SER A 47 19.09 1.31 -8.44
N LYS A 48 19.67 0.31 -7.77
CA LYS A 48 19.68 0.23 -6.31
C LYS A 48 20.50 1.40 -5.74
N GLY A 49 19.83 2.36 -5.10
CA GLY A 49 20.47 3.38 -4.25
C GLY A 49 21.47 4.36 -4.90
N LYS A 50 21.53 4.46 -6.24
CA LYS A 50 22.34 5.47 -6.96
C LYS A 50 21.45 6.53 -7.63
N PHE A 51 21.98 7.74 -7.83
CA PHE A 51 21.27 8.81 -8.54
C PHE A 51 20.92 8.36 -9.96
N ASN A 52 19.63 8.41 -10.29
CA ASN A 52 19.07 7.93 -11.54
C ASN A 52 17.70 8.56 -11.77
N LEU A 53 17.15 8.43 -12.98
CA LEU A 53 15.82 8.96 -13.31
C LEU A 53 14.76 8.38 -12.37
N SER A 54 14.84 7.07 -12.08
CA SER A 54 14.10 6.40 -11.03
C SER A 54 15.01 5.50 -10.19
N SER A 55 14.86 5.46 -8.88
CA SER A 55 15.66 4.56 -8.04
C SER A 55 14.85 3.97 -6.90
N PHE A 56 14.94 2.64 -6.78
CA PHE A 56 14.41 1.93 -5.64
C PHE A 56 15.47 1.94 -4.53
N ASN A 57 15.17 2.60 -3.42
CA ASN A 57 16.01 2.58 -2.24
C ASN A 57 15.29 1.85 -1.11
N ARG A 58 15.91 0.79 -0.60
CA ARG A 58 15.31 -0.06 0.44
C ARG A 58 14.97 0.73 1.72
N SER A 59 15.77 1.74 2.06
CA SER A 59 15.57 2.56 3.26
C SER A 59 14.30 3.40 3.25
N ASP A 60 13.66 3.58 2.09
CA ASP A 60 12.47 4.43 1.94
C ASP A 60 11.18 3.73 2.32
N TYR A 61 11.26 2.43 2.60
CA TYR A 61 10.11 1.55 2.80
C TYR A 61 10.16 0.89 4.18
N LEU A 62 9.06 0.21 4.52
CA LEU A 62 8.80 -0.47 5.78
C LEU A 62 10.04 -1.09 6.43
N ASN A 63 10.28 -0.69 7.68
CA ASN A 63 11.38 -1.13 8.55
C ASN A 63 12.73 -1.27 7.83
N PRO A 64 13.53 -0.18 7.71
CA PRO A 64 14.78 -0.18 6.94
C PRO A 64 15.87 -1.08 7.54
N GLU A 65 15.75 -1.49 8.81
CA GLU A 65 16.72 -2.36 9.49
C GLU A 65 16.69 -3.79 8.93
N ILE A 66 15.56 -4.23 8.38
CA ILE A 66 15.43 -5.54 7.74
C ILE A 66 15.79 -5.41 6.26
N LEU A 67 16.88 -6.05 5.84
CA LEU A 67 17.41 -5.92 4.48
C LEU A 67 16.41 -6.29 3.37
N ASP A 68 15.63 -7.35 3.58
CA ASP A 68 14.60 -7.80 2.64
C ASP A 68 13.24 -7.16 2.98
N LEU A 69 12.66 -6.44 2.02
CA LEU A 69 11.38 -5.76 2.20
C LEU A 69 10.20 -6.75 2.36
N LYS A 70 10.24 -7.89 1.68
CA LYS A 70 9.19 -8.91 1.81
C LYS A 70 9.18 -9.48 3.23
N ILE A 71 10.37 -9.77 3.77
CA ILE A 71 10.52 -10.23 5.16
C ILE A 71 10.03 -9.15 6.14
N ALA A 72 10.37 -7.88 5.91
CA ALA A 72 9.91 -6.78 6.76
C ALA A 72 8.38 -6.64 6.79
N VAL A 73 7.71 -6.85 5.66
CA VAL A 73 6.24 -6.85 5.59
C VAL A 73 5.65 -8.03 6.35
N ILE A 74 6.19 -9.24 6.17
CA ILE A 74 5.73 -10.44 6.88
C ILE A 74 5.95 -10.31 8.39
N ASP A 75 7.10 -9.78 8.81
CA ASP A 75 7.43 -9.49 10.22
C ASP A 75 6.42 -8.51 10.84
N ARG A 76 6.11 -7.41 10.12
CA ARG A 76 5.09 -6.47 10.57
C ARG A 76 3.72 -7.11 10.72
N ILE A 77 3.33 -7.99 9.80
CA ILE A 77 2.05 -8.71 9.89
C ILE A 77 2.08 -9.70 11.05
N SER A 78 3.19 -10.41 11.24
CA SER A 78 3.40 -11.36 12.35
C SER A 78 3.26 -10.69 13.72
N SER A 79 3.67 -9.42 13.86
CA SER A 79 3.51 -8.68 15.10
C SER A 79 2.04 -8.47 15.54
N GLU A 80 1.08 -8.52 14.60
CA GLU A 80 -0.35 -8.35 14.90
C GLU A 80 -1.17 -9.63 14.74
N LEU A 81 -0.79 -10.50 13.81
CA LEU A 81 -1.54 -11.69 13.42
C LEU A 81 -0.79 -13.01 13.76
N GLY A 82 0.41 -12.93 14.31
CA GLY A 82 1.20 -14.09 14.70
C GLY A 82 1.52 -15.02 13.52
N HIS A 83 1.43 -16.34 13.75
CA HIS A 83 1.84 -17.36 12.79
C HIS A 83 1.06 -17.37 11.46
N MET A 84 -0.10 -16.73 11.39
CA MET A 84 -0.85 -16.61 10.12
C MET A 84 -0.04 -15.88 9.04
N ALA A 85 0.90 -15.00 9.43
CA ALA A 85 1.79 -14.33 8.49
C ALA A 85 2.64 -15.31 7.64
N ASN A 86 2.84 -16.54 8.11
CA ASN A 86 3.59 -17.57 7.38
C ASN A 86 2.84 -18.11 6.14
N GLU A 87 1.53 -17.86 6.03
CA GLU A 87 0.75 -18.23 4.84
C GLU A 87 1.05 -17.32 3.64
N ILE A 88 1.73 -16.19 3.87
CA ILE A 88 2.06 -15.21 2.82
C ILE A 88 3.19 -15.78 1.94
N SER A 89 2.85 -16.08 0.69
CA SER A 89 3.79 -16.59 -0.31
C SER A 89 4.44 -15.46 -1.10
N SER A 90 3.71 -14.38 -1.38
CA SER A 90 4.16 -13.29 -2.24
C SER A 90 3.62 -11.94 -1.76
N VAL A 91 4.40 -10.90 -2.01
CA VAL A 91 4.07 -9.52 -1.61
C VAL A 91 4.26 -8.61 -2.82
N ARG A 92 3.22 -7.84 -3.13
CA ARG A 92 3.22 -6.88 -4.22
C ARG A 92 2.97 -5.49 -3.67
N MET A 93 3.88 -4.58 -3.94
CA MET A 93 3.82 -3.21 -3.43
C MET A 93 3.24 -2.27 -4.49
N LEU A 94 2.35 -1.37 -4.10
CA LEU A 94 1.95 -0.20 -4.86
C LEU A 94 2.58 1.03 -4.21
N THR A 95 3.47 1.70 -4.93
CA THR A 95 4.30 2.77 -4.36
C THR A 95 4.79 3.77 -5.40
N ASN A 96 5.40 4.86 -4.93
CA ASN A 96 6.32 5.65 -5.74
C ASN A 96 7.77 5.40 -5.30
N VAL A 97 8.66 5.29 -6.28
CA VAL A 97 10.11 5.22 -6.03
C VAL A 97 10.71 6.63 -6.01
N ARG A 98 12.01 6.76 -5.76
CA ARG A 98 12.68 8.06 -5.91
C ARG A 98 12.71 8.46 -7.38
N TYR A 99 12.36 9.70 -7.68
CA TYR A 99 12.52 10.30 -9.01
C TYR A 99 13.48 11.48 -8.92
N TYR A 100 14.51 11.48 -9.76
CA TYR A 100 15.60 12.48 -9.70
C TYR A 100 16.20 12.65 -8.29
N GLY A 101 16.25 11.57 -7.51
CA GLY A 101 16.78 11.56 -6.14
C GLY A 101 15.78 11.96 -5.04
N TYR A 102 14.60 12.48 -5.38
CA TYR A 102 13.57 12.87 -4.42
C TYR A 102 12.54 11.76 -4.20
N CYS A 103 12.18 11.50 -2.94
CA CYS A 103 11.10 10.57 -2.58
C CYS A 103 9.88 11.37 -2.16
N ILE A 104 8.85 11.43 -3.00
CA ILE A 104 7.52 11.94 -2.62
C ILE A 104 6.56 10.75 -2.63
N ASN A 105 6.46 10.10 -1.47
CA ASN A 105 5.72 8.86 -1.32
C ASN A 105 4.93 8.87 0.00
N PRO A 106 3.75 9.52 0.02
CA PRO A 106 2.98 9.68 1.25
C PRO A 106 2.40 8.36 1.77
N VAL A 107 2.20 7.38 0.88
CA VAL A 107 1.67 6.07 1.24
C VAL A 107 2.19 4.97 0.31
N THR A 108 2.54 3.84 0.89
CA THR A 108 2.83 2.58 0.19
C THR A 108 1.85 1.51 0.64
N PHE A 109 1.31 0.74 -0.31
CA PHE A 109 0.44 -0.39 -0.01
C PHE A 109 1.11 -1.71 -0.37
N TYR A 110 1.10 -2.67 0.53
CA TYR A 110 1.63 -4.03 0.32
C TYR A 110 0.47 -5.01 0.29
N TYR A 111 0.18 -5.55 -0.88
CA TYR A 111 -0.81 -6.61 -1.07
C TYR A 111 -0.12 -7.95 -0.86
N CYS A 112 -0.59 -8.73 0.11
CA CYS A 112 0.02 -10.00 0.52
C CYS A 112 -0.87 -11.16 0.10
N PHE A 113 -0.30 -12.11 -0.64
CA PHE A 113 -1.04 -13.22 -1.24
C PHE A 113 -0.52 -14.58 -0.75
N ASN A 114 -1.39 -15.58 -0.72
CA ASN A 114 -1.00 -16.99 -0.48
C ASN A 114 -0.45 -17.65 -1.77
N SER A 115 -0.15 -18.95 -1.71
CA SER A 115 0.34 -19.73 -2.87
C SER A 115 -0.67 -19.81 -4.02
N ASP A 116 -1.96 -19.68 -3.71
CA ASP A 116 -3.07 -19.78 -4.66
C ASP A 116 -3.46 -18.41 -5.24
N ASP A 117 -2.63 -17.38 -4.98
CA ASP A 117 -2.83 -16.00 -5.43
C ASP A 117 -4.04 -15.28 -4.81
N GLU A 118 -4.54 -15.77 -3.69
CA GLU A 118 -5.64 -15.14 -2.93
C GLU A 118 -5.10 -14.04 -2.02
N LEU A 119 -5.80 -12.91 -1.97
CA LEU A 119 -5.42 -11.76 -1.14
C LEU A 119 -5.72 -12.03 0.34
N LEU A 120 -4.67 -12.17 1.15
CA LEU A 120 -4.78 -12.42 2.59
C LEU A 120 -4.92 -11.14 3.40
N THR A 121 -4.10 -10.13 3.10
CA THR A 121 -4.04 -8.88 3.86
C THR A 121 -3.39 -7.77 3.03
N ILE A 122 -3.68 -6.52 3.39
CA ILE A 122 -3.05 -5.32 2.83
C ILE A 122 -2.33 -4.58 3.97
N VAL A 123 -1.05 -4.26 3.82
CA VAL A 123 -0.36 -3.36 4.75
C VAL A 123 -0.27 -1.98 4.11
N ALA A 124 -0.76 -0.95 4.79
CA ALA A 124 -0.66 0.43 4.35
C ALA A 124 0.36 1.17 5.21
N GLU A 125 1.53 1.46 4.64
CA GLU A 125 2.55 2.29 5.27
C GLU A 125 2.35 3.75 4.87
N ILE A 126 2.16 4.62 5.85
CA ILE A 126 2.05 6.05 5.70
C ILE A 126 3.39 6.68 6.10
N THR A 127 3.87 7.61 5.28
CA THR A 127 5.03 8.44 5.58
C THR A 127 4.60 9.88 5.75
N ASN A 128 4.72 10.41 6.96
CA ASN A 128 4.37 11.79 7.25
C ASN A 128 5.53 12.70 6.82
N THR A 129 5.32 13.50 5.79
CA THR A 129 6.31 14.49 5.33
C THR A 129 5.89 15.87 5.83
N PRO A 130 6.81 16.69 6.40
CA PRO A 130 8.26 16.55 6.43
C PRO A 130 8.85 15.85 7.68
N TRP A 131 8.05 15.38 8.63
CA TRP A 131 8.55 14.85 9.92
C TRP A 131 9.18 13.45 9.86
N ASP A 132 9.12 12.79 8.70
CA ASP A 132 9.66 11.44 8.40
C ASP A 132 9.20 10.33 9.37
N GLU A 133 8.11 10.58 10.10
CA GLU A 133 7.45 9.56 10.90
C GLU A 133 6.73 8.58 9.98
N ARG A 134 6.93 7.29 10.23
CA ARG A 134 6.29 6.21 9.46
C ARG A 134 5.39 5.40 10.36
N PHE A 135 4.22 5.05 9.84
CA PHE A 135 3.27 4.22 10.53
C PHE A 135 2.61 3.26 9.56
N SER A 136 2.35 2.03 9.98
CA SER A 136 1.72 1.02 9.13
C SER A 136 0.46 0.44 9.76
N TYR A 137 -0.61 0.34 8.96
CA TYR A 137 -1.84 -0.37 9.29
C TYR A 137 -1.84 -1.74 8.62
N VAL A 138 -2.15 -2.81 9.36
CA VAL A 138 -2.42 -4.14 8.78
C VAL A 138 -3.92 -4.26 8.57
N LEU A 139 -4.34 -4.48 7.32
CA LEU A 139 -5.74 -4.50 6.89
C LEU A 139 -6.09 -5.92 6.42
N PRO A 140 -6.58 -6.79 7.32
CA PRO A 140 -6.84 -8.19 7.01
C PRO A 140 -8.00 -8.37 6.04
N VAL A 141 -7.83 -9.20 5.00
CA VAL A 141 -8.83 -9.41 3.94
C VAL A 141 -9.41 -10.82 3.99
N ALA A 142 -8.58 -11.84 4.13
CA ALA A 142 -9.05 -13.22 4.27
C ALA A 142 -9.88 -13.35 5.56
N ARG A 143 -10.88 -14.22 5.54
CA ARG A 143 -11.83 -14.33 6.65
C ARG A 143 -11.14 -14.68 7.97
N HIS A 144 -10.25 -15.68 7.97
CA HIS A 144 -9.50 -16.07 9.18
C HIS A 144 -8.52 -14.98 9.66
N PHE A 145 -7.97 -14.18 8.74
CA PHE A 145 -7.16 -13.00 9.10
C PHE A 145 -8.02 -11.92 9.75
N SER A 146 -9.23 -11.69 9.21
CA SER A 146 -10.16 -10.66 9.68
C SER A 146 -10.73 -11.00 11.05
N ASP A 147 -11.11 -12.25 11.26
CA ASP A 147 -11.66 -12.75 12.53
C ASP A 147 -10.64 -12.67 13.68
N ALA A 148 -9.35 -12.78 13.38
CA ALA A 148 -8.29 -12.66 14.37
C ALA A 148 -7.97 -11.19 14.77
N HIS A 149 -8.36 -10.22 13.94
CA HIS A 149 -7.97 -8.84 14.13
C HIS A 149 -9.00 -8.05 14.95
N LYS A 150 -8.58 -7.48 16.08
CA LYS A 150 -9.50 -6.97 17.12
C LYS A 150 -10.11 -5.59 16.84
N THR A 151 -9.43 -4.74 16.07
CA THR A 151 -9.74 -3.30 16.01
C THR A 151 -10.19 -2.79 14.64
N ILE A 152 -10.04 -3.59 13.58
CA ILE A 152 -10.41 -3.25 12.21
C ILE A 152 -11.55 -4.16 11.79
N THR A 153 -12.64 -3.55 11.34
CA THR A 153 -13.75 -4.27 10.72
C THR A 153 -13.57 -4.30 9.21
N HIS A 154 -13.52 -5.50 8.63
CA HIS A 154 -13.51 -5.71 7.18
C HIS A 154 -14.91 -6.06 6.67
N LEU A 155 -15.28 -5.46 5.54
CA LEU A 155 -16.52 -5.75 4.83
C LEU A 155 -16.23 -5.91 3.34
N LEU A 156 -16.58 -7.08 2.81
CA LEU A 156 -16.59 -7.30 1.37
C LEU A 156 -17.82 -6.64 0.76
N LYS A 157 -17.61 -5.60 -0.03
CA LYS A 157 -18.64 -5.01 -0.88
C LYS A 157 -18.60 -5.69 -2.24
N GLY A 158 -19.73 -6.24 -2.65
CA GLY A 158 -19.90 -6.86 -3.96
C GLY A 158 -19.50 -5.95 -5.12
N SER A 159 -19.22 -6.59 -6.25
CA SER A 159 -18.80 -6.07 -7.55
C SER A 159 -18.80 -4.54 -7.69
N GLY A 160 -17.62 -3.95 -7.54
CA GLY A 160 -17.34 -2.57 -7.93
C GLY A 160 -17.43 -2.36 -9.45
N VAL A 161 -16.96 -1.19 -9.91
CA VAL A 161 -16.79 -0.91 -11.34
C VAL A 161 -15.93 -2.04 -11.94
N ASN A 162 -16.47 -2.77 -12.92
CA ASN A 162 -15.89 -3.97 -13.57
C ASN A 162 -16.00 -5.31 -12.82
N GLY A 163 -16.94 -5.50 -11.88
CA GLY A 163 -17.20 -6.83 -11.32
C GLY A 163 -16.32 -7.25 -10.14
N LYS A 164 -15.28 -6.47 -9.83
CA LYS A 164 -14.25 -6.82 -8.83
C LYS A 164 -14.67 -6.56 -7.39
N ASN A 165 -14.13 -7.38 -6.49
CA ASN A 165 -14.27 -7.24 -5.05
C ASN A 165 -13.78 -5.88 -4.56
N LYS A 166 -14.53 -5.27 -3.65
CA LYS A 166 -14.10 -4.10 -2.89
C LYS A 166 -14.02 -4.46 -1.42
N HIS A 167 -12.88 -4.16 -0.81
CA HIS A 167 -12.64 -4.36 0.61
C HIS A 167 -12.81 -3.03 1.32
N GLU A 168 -13.81 -2.93 2.19
CA GLU A 168 -13.99 -1.77 3.06
C GLU A 168 -13.48 -2.08 4.46
N PHE A 169 -12.68 -1.18 5.00
CA PHE A 169 -12.11 -1.24 6.35
C PHE A 169 -12.61 -0.07 7.18
N LYS A 170 -13.03 -0.33 8.40
CA LYS A 170 -13.42 0.69 9.37
C LYS A 170 -12.63 0.53 10.66
N PHE A 171 -12.01 1.61 11.13
CA PHE A 171 -11.19 1.62 12.34
C PHE A 171 -10.93 3.03 12.85
N LYS A 172 -10.48 3.17 14.10
CA LYS A 172 -10.12 4.45 14.69
C LYS A 172 -8.80 4.98 14.12
N LYS A 173 -8.74 6.27 13.84
CA LYS A 173 -7.48 6.95 13.53
C LYS A 173 -6.60 6.98 14.78
N ILE A 174 -5.40 6.40 14.67
CA ILE A 174 -4.41 6.33 15.77
C ILE A 174 -3.06 6.96 15.42
N PHE A 175 -2.89 7.45 14.19
CA PHE A 175 -1.68 8.10 13.73
C PHE A 175 -1.96 9.47 13.11
N HIS A 176 -1.07 10.44 13.33
CA HIS A 176 -1.25 11.82 12.91
C HIS A 176 -0.70 12.06 11.50
N VAL A 177 -1.58 11.96 10.50
CA VAL A 177 -1.20 12.12 9.08
C VAL A 177 -1.23 13.58 8.60
N SER A 178 -1.89 14.47 9.34
CA SER A 178 -2.01 15.88 8.96
C SER A 178 -2.40 16.75 10.16
N PRO A 179 -1.76 17.92 10.35
CA PRO A 179 -2.10 18.86 11.42
C PRO A 179 -3.51 19.45 11.29
N PHE A 180 -4.13 19.30 10.13
CA PHE A 180 -5.46 19.84 9.86
C PHE A 180 -6.61 18.87 10.18
N ASN A 181 -6.32 17.60 10.48
CA ASN A 181 -7.33 16.61 10.80
C ASN A 181 -7.19 16.15 12.26
N PRO A 182 -8.25 16.22 13.09
CA PRO A 182 -8.20 15.82 14.48
C PRO A 182 -7.86 14.32 14.63
N MET A 183 -7.41 13.91 15.82
CA MET A 183 -7.14 12.51 16.14
C MET A 183 -8.41 11.72 16.44
N ASN A 184 -9.44 12.36 17.01
CA ASN A 184 -10.74 11.74 17.27
C ASN A 184 -11.55 11.62 15.96
N MET A 185 -11.14 10.68 15.11
CA MET A 185 -11.80 10.38 13.84
C MET A 185 -11.87 8.87 13.61
N ASP A 186 -12.87 8.45 12.84
CA ASP A 186 -12.95 7.12 12.27
C ASP A 186 -12.46 7.15 10.82
N TYR A 187 -11.63 6.17 10.46
CA TYR A 187 -11.25 5.92 9.09
C TYR A 187 -12.21 4.94 8.44
N ARG A 188 -12.47 5.22 7.15
CA ARG A 188 -13.18 4.32 6.26
C ARG A 188 -12.38 4.18 4.97
N TRP A 189 -11.60 3.13 4.90
CA TRP A 189 -10.76 2.87 3.73
C TRP A 189 -11.41 1.84 2.83
N VAL A 190 -11.29 2.01 1.51
CA VAL A 190 -11.84 1.11 0.51
C VAL A 190 -10.78 0.81 -0.53
N PHE A 191 -10.50 -0.46 -0.73
CA PHE A 191 -9.53 -0.96 -1.70
C PHE A 191 -10.24 -1.86 -2.72
N SER A 192 -9.80 -1.81 -3.97
CA SER A 192 -10.08 -2.86 -4.94
C SER A 192 -8.86 -3.77 -5.08
N GLU A 193 -9.09 -5.03 -5.41
CA GLU A 193 -7.99 -5.93 -5.76
C GLU A 193 -7.26 -5.49 -7.03
N PRO A 194 -5.92 -5.53 -7.06
CA PRO A 194 -5.14 -5.24 -8.25
C PRO A 194 -5.31 -6.36 -9.27
N ALA A 195 -5.50 -6.01 -10.55
CA ALA A 195 -5.38 -6.98 -11.63
C ALA A 195 -4.73 -6.34 -12.86
N LEU A 196 -4.09 -7.19 -13.65
CA LEU A 196 -3.09 -6.78 -14.65
C LEU A 196 -3.65 -6.75 -16.08
N GLU A 197 -4.98 -6.70 -16.24
CA GLU A 197 -5.58 -6.62 -17.57
C GLU A 197 -5.44 -5.20 -18.14
N LYS A 198 -5.36 -5.09 -19.47
CA LYS A 198 -5.03 -3.84 -20.19
C LYS A 198 -5.98 -2.66 -19.91
N SER A 199 -7.17 -2.88 -19.34
CA SER A 199 -8.18 -1.86 -19.02
C SER A 199 -8.51 -1.75 -17.53
N ASP A 200 -7.67 -2.35 -16.67
CA ASP A 200 -7.98 -2.44 -15.25
C ASP A 200 -7.77 -1.15 -14.48
N ARG A 201 -8.63 -0.98 -13.47
CA ARG A 201 -8.63 0.18 -12.58
C ARG A 201 -8.53 -0.30 -11.15
N MET A 202 -7.49 0.15 -10.45
CA MET A 202 -7.41 0.04 -9.01
C MET A 202 -7.90 1.33 -8.38
N ALA A 203 -8.80 1.21 -7.42
CA ALA A 203 -9.32 2.31 -6.63
C ALA A 203 -8.90 2.12 -5.18
N VAL A 204 -8.24 3.14 -4.65
CA VAL A 204 -7.98 3.29 -3.22
C VAL A 204 -8.68 4.55 -2.75
N HIS A 205 -9.55 4.43 -1.77
CA HIS A 205 -10.24 5.53 -1.12
C HIS A 205 -9.92 5.46 0.37
N MET A 206 -9.51 6.57 0.97
CA MET A 206 -9.14 6.66 2.38
C MET A 206 -9.88 7.81 3.06
#